data_AF-A0A972FJP6-F1
#
_entry.id   AF-A0A972FJP6-F1
#
_cell.length_a   1.000
_cell.length_b   1.000
_cell.length_c   1.000
_cell.angle_alpha   90.00
_cell.angle_beta   90.00
_cell.angle_gamma   90.00
#
_symmetry.space_group_name_H-M   'P 1'
#
loop_
_entity.id
_entity.type
_entity.pdbx_description
1 polymer ?
#
loop_
_entity_poly.entity_id
_entity_poly.type
_entity_poly.pdbx_seq_one_letter_code
_entity_poly.pdbx_strand_id
1 'polypeptide(L)'
;YFVVAPNPCQTGTSVNLIDPNVTPPPGSGTVELYTIYGTLLYSTSMSSYSVGLYMGNYPGNTTYVVKITVGSHVETHTLIKS
;
A
#
# COMPACT_ATOMS: atom_id res chain seq x y z
N TYR A 1 1.42 4.26 10.41
CA TYR A 1 0.02 4.71 10.32
C TYR A 1 -0.85 3.68 9.63
N PHE A 2 -0.33 3.04 8.59
CA PHE A 2 -1.05 2.07 7.80
C PHE A 2 -0.54 0.65 8.02
N VAL A 3 -1.40 -0.33 7.80
CA VAL A 3 -1.04 -1.75 7.68
C VAL A 3 -1.29 -2.18 6.25
N VAL A 4 -0.37 -2.97 5.70
CA VAL A 4 -0.56 -3.68 4.44
C VAL A 4 -0.83 -5.14 4.77
N ALA A 5 -2.09 -5.56 4.64
CA ALA A 5 -2.54 -6.92 5.00
C ALA A 5 -3.62 -7.46 4.04
N PRO A 6 -3.66 -8.79 3.77
CA PRO A 6 -2.68 -9.78 4.21
C PRO A 6 -1.30 -9.57 3.56
N ASN A 7 -0.27 -9.96 4.29
CA ASN A 7 1.12 -9.93 3.84
C ASN A 7 1.88 -11.08 4.52
N PRO A 8 2.32 -12.12 3.79
CA PRO A 8 2.29 -12.26 2.33
C PRO A 8 0.86 -12.32 1.75
N CYS A 9 0.72 -11.94 0.48
CA CYS A 9 -0.54 -11.99 -0.26
C CYS A 9 -0.43 -12.95 -1.46
N GLN A 10 -1.56 -13.56 -1.86
CA GLN A 10 -1.63 -14.39 -3.06
C GLN A 10 -2.32 -13.66 -4.23
N THR A 11 -3.53 -13.15 -4.03
CA THR A 11 -4.31 -12.51 -5.11
C THR A 11 -4.63 -11.05 -4.84
N GLY A 12 -4.67 -10.64 -3.58
CA GLY A 12 -4.88 -9.26 -3.19
C GLY A 12 -4.37 -8.96 -1.79
N THR A 13 -4.10 -7.68 -1.55
CA THR A 13 -3.79 -7.11 -0.25
C THR A 13 -4.56 -5.80 -0.09
N SER A 14 -4.50 -5.20 1.09
CA SER A 14 -5.13 -3.90 1.36
C SER A 14 -4.22 -3.04 2.21
N VAL A 15 -4.26 -1.74 1.94
CA VAL A 15 -3.64 -0.70 2.75
C VAL A 15 -4.74 -0.10 3.60
N ASN A 16 -4.65 -0.20 4.93
CA ASN A 16 -5.67 0.32 5.85
C ASN A 16 -5.02 1.12 6.99
N LEU A 17 -5.71 2.14 7.49
CA LEU A 17 -5.32 2.82 8.72
C LEU A 17 -5.34 1.84 9.92
N ILE A 18 -4.25 1.77 10.69
CA ILE A 18 -4.15 0.89 11.88
C ILE A 18 -4.82 1.53 13.09
N ASP A 19 -4.61 2.83 13.27
CA ASP A 19 -4.93 3.51 14.52
C ASP A 19 -6.23 4.30 14.41
N PRO A 20 -7.35 3.80 14.98
CA PRO A 20 -8.61 4.54 15.00
C PRO A 20 -8.55 5.81 15.86
N ASN A 21 -7.52 5.97 16.70
CA ASN A 21 -7.35 7.14 17.57
C ASN A 21 -6.52 8.24 16.91
N VAL A 22 -5.83 7.96 15.80
CA VAL A 22 -5.12 9.00 15.07
C VAL A 22 -6.01 9.51 13.95
N THR A 23 -6.45 10.75 14.08
CA THR A 23 -7.14 11.45 12.99
C THR A 23 -6.20 11.47 11.79
N PRO A 24 -6.53 10.79 10.69
CA PRO A 24 -5.65 10.77 9.55
C PRO A 24 -5.49 12.19 8.98
N PRO A 25 -4.33 12.53 8.37
CA PRO A 25 -4.11 13.87 7.86
C PRO A 25 -5.22 14.25 6.86
N PRO A 26 -5.77 15.49 6.94
CA PRO A 26 -6.85 15.91 6.06
C PRO A 26 -6.37 15.91 4.60
N GLY A 27 -7.11 15.24 3.72
CA GLY A 27 -6.84 15.20 2.28
C GLY A 27 -7.00 13.81 1.68
N SER A 28 -6.93 13.74 0.36
CA SER A 28 -6.76 12.46 -0.34
C SER A 28 -5.30 12.01 -0.20
N GLY A 29 -5.10 10.72 0.02
CA GLY A 29 -3.78 10.11 -0.01
C GLY A 29 -3.46 9.53 -1.39
N THR A 30 -2.24 9.02 -1.53
CA THR A 30 -1.83 8.22 -2.69
C THR A 30 -1.17 6.94 -2.20
N VAL A 31 -1.53 5.82 -2.81
CA VAL A 31 -0.90 4.52 -2.61
C VAL A 31 -0.20 4.14 -3.90
N GLU A 32 1.09 3.86 -3.80
CA GLU A 32 1.95 3.51 -4.91
C GLU A 32 2.59 2.15 -4.66
N LEU A 33 2.65 1.31 -5.70
CA LEU A 33 3.33 0.02 -5.69
C LEU A 33 4.57 0.11 -6.57
N TYR A 34 5.70 -0.29 -6.02
CA TYR A 34 6.98 -0.33 -6.71
C TYR A 34 7.55 -1.74 -6.69
N THR A 35 8.38 -2.05 -7.68
CA THR A 35 9.37 -3.14 -7.55
C THR A 35 10.35 -2.82 -6.43
N ILE A 36 11.06 -3.83 -5.92
CA ILE A 36 12.14 -3.63 -4.94
C ILE A 36 13.30 -2.75 -5.48
N TYR A 37 13.41 -2.59 -6.80
CA TYR A 37 14.41 -1.74 -7.45
C TYR A 37 13.92 -0.30 -7.72
N GLY A 38 12.73 0.06 -7.26
CA GLY A 38 12.21 1.43 -7.36
C GLY A 38 11.42 1.76 -8.63
N THR A 39 11.18 0.80 -9.52
CA THR A 39 10.27 1.00 -10.66
C THR A 39 8.81 1.05 -10.19
N LEU A 40 8.10 2.14 -10.51
CA LEU A 40 6.66 2.29 -10.24
C LEU A 40 5.83 1.33 -11.11
N LEU A 41 4.94 0.59 -10.49
CA LEU A 41 4.04 -0.38 -11.14
C LEU A 41 2.58 0.07 -11.13
N TYR A 42 2.15 0.69 -10.04
CA TYR A 42 0.76 1.10 -9.83
C TYR A 42 0.71 2.33 -8.93
N SER A 43 -0.25 3.22 -9.17
CA SER A 43 -0.53 4.38 -8.33
C SER A 43 -2.02 4.66 -8.31
N THR A 44 -2.58 4.93 -7.14
CA THR A 44 -4.00 5.27 -6.97
C THR A 44 -4.22 6.25 -5.84
N SER A 45 -5.26 7.05 -5.96
CA SER A 45 -5.73 7.92 -4.88
C SER A 45 -6.47 7.14 -3.80
N MET A 46 -6.24 7.49 -2.55
CA MET A 46 -6.92 6.96 -1.37
C MET A 46 -7.88 8.02 -0.82
N SER A 47 -9.19 7.78 -0.96
CA SER A 47 -10.23 8.71 -0.49
C SER A 47 -10.80 8.35 0.89
N SER A 48 -10.66 7.10 1.34
CA SER A 48 -11.29 6.57 2.55
C SER A 48 -10.31 5.91 3.55
N TYR A 49 -9.02 6.22 3.45
CA TYR A 49 -7.93 5.61 4.25
C TYR A 49 -7.86 4.08 4.16
N SER A 50 -8.50 3.52 3.14
CA SER A 50 -8.45 2.11 2.77
C SER A 50 -8.36 1.99 1.24
N VAL A 51 -7.44 1.17 0.76
CA VAL A 51 -7.27 0.85 -0.66
C VAL A 51 -6.98 -0.64 -0.81
N GLY A 52 -7.76 -1.32 -1.66
CA GLY A 52 -7.46 -2.67 -2.10
C GLY A 52 -6.46 -2.68 -3.25
N LEU A 53 -5.49 -3.59 -3.20
CA LEU A 53 -4.52 -3.83 -4.26
C LEU A 53 -4.71 -5.24 -4.81
N TYR A 54 -5.04 -5.36 -6.09
CA TYR A 54 -5.09 -6.65 -6.77
C TYR A 54 -3.69 -7.06 -7.22
N MET A 55 -3.22 -8.19 -6.72
CA MET A 55 -1.86 -8.70 -6.94
C MET A 55 -1.81 -9.93 -7.86
N GLY A 56 -2.96 -10.40 -8.37
CA GLY A 56 -3.05 -11.65 -9.13
C GLY A 56 -2.26 -11.69 -10.45
N ASN A 57 -1.99 -10.53 -11.05
CA ASN A 57 -1.23 -10.41 -12.31
C ASN A 57 0.28 -10.19 -12.09
N TYR A 58 0.74 -10.06 -10.85
CA TYR A 58 2.14 -9.79 -10.54
C TYR A 58 2.92 -11.08 -10.27
N PRO A 59 4.22 -11.13 -10.63
CA PRO A 59 5.08 -12.29 -10.36
C PRO A 59 5.00 -12.79 -8.91
N GLY A 60 4.83 -14.11 -8.77
CA GLY A 60 4.91 -14.84 -7.50
C GLY A 60 6.31 -14.85 -6.90
N ASN A 61 6.42 -15.25 -5.63
CA ASN A 61 7.67 -15.27 -4.85
C ASN A 61 8.52 -13.99 -4.98
N THR A 62 7.86 -12.84 -5.08
CA THR A 62 8.50 -11.55 -5.37
C THR A 62 8.14 -10.55 -4.28
N THR A 63 9.12 -9.70 -3.94
CA THR A 63 8.96 -8.62 -2.96
C THR A 63 8.73 -7.28 -3.67
N TYR A 64 7.72 -6.56 -3.20
CA TYR A 64 7.33 -5.23 -3.68
C TYR A 64 7.42 -4.22 -2.54
N VAL A 65 7.41 -2.94 -2.91
CA VAL A 65 7.39 -1.81 -1.98
C VAL A 65 6.08 -1.06 -2.15
N VAL A 66 5.32 -0.89 -1.07
CA VAL A 66 4.11 -0.07 -1.03
C VAL A 66 4.46 1.24 -0.36
N LYS A 67 4.32 2.36 -1.08
CA LYS A 67 4.52 3.70 -0.54
C LYS A 67 3.18 4.39 -0.39
N ILE A 68 2.98 5.04 0.75
CA ILE A 68 1.72 5.69 1.12
C ILE A 68 2.05 7.14 1.44
N THR A 69 1.38 8.07 0.77
CA THR A 69 1.57 9.51 0.97
C THR A 69 0.24 10.14 1.36
N VAL A 70 0.17 10.85 2.48
CA VAL A 70 -1.03 11.57 2.93
C VAL A 70 -0.62 12.92 3.48
N GLY A 71 -0.97 14.01 2.79
CA GLY A 71 -0.45 15.34 3.12
C GLY A 71 1.08 15.36 3.10
N SER A 72 1.71 15.73 4.21
CA SER A 72 3.17 15.72 4.38
C SER A 72 3.74 14.40 4.93
N HIS A 73 2.88 13.42 5.25
CA HIS A 73 3.31 12.14 5.79
C HIS A 73 3.61 11.14 4.66
N VAL A 74 4.72 10.42 4.78
CA VAL A 74 5.13 9.36 3.85
C VAL A 74 5.52 8.11 4.66
N GLU A 75 4.90 6.98 4.34
CA GLU A 75 5.19 5.66 4.94
C GLU A 75 5.51 4.65 3.84
N THR A 76 6.37 3.67 4.13
CA THR A 76 6.78 2.64 3.17
C THR A 76 6.70 1.26 3.83
N HIS A 77 6.08 0.30 3.15
CA HIS A 77 5.93 -1.07 3.59
C HIS A 77 6.47 -2.05 2.55
N THR A 78 6.97 -3.19 3.03
CA THR A 78 7.32 -4.32 2.18
C THR A 78 6.08 -5.20 1.98
N LEU A 79 5.78 -5.60 0.74
CA LEU A 79 4.73 -6.56 0.41
C LEU A 79 5.36 -7.80 -0.24
N ILE A 80 5.08 -8.98 0.30
CA ILE A 80 5.53 -10.25 -0.27
C ILE A 80 4.37 -10.86 -1.05
N LYS A 81 4.56 -11.08 -2.35
CA LYS A 81 3.65 -11.88 -3.18
C LYS A 81 4.15 -13.32 -3.16
N SER A 82 3.40 -14.23 -2.55
CA SER A 82 3.67 -15.68 -2.60
C SER A 82 3.07 -16.33 -3.84
#